data_AF-A0A2H3CL68-F1
#
_entry.id   AF-A0A2H3CL68-F1
#
_cell.length_a   1.000
_cell.length_b   1.000
_cell.length_c   1.000
_cell.angle_alpha   90.00
_cell.angle_beta   90.00
_cell.angle_gamma   90.00
#
_symmetry.space_group_name_H-M   'P 1'
#
loop_
_entity.id
_entity.type
_entity.pdbx_description
1 polymer ?
#
loop_
_entity_poly.entity_id
_entity_poly.type
_entity_poly.pdbx_seq_one_letter_code
_entity_poly.pdbx_strand_id
1 'polypeptide(L)'
;MSASTQKMPRPISRDTPKFDSSEPENLHYFLGQMEDLFSDYSITDDDEKKKKLVRYTGAHTEEEWQVLEKYDGGTFTEFKDVILKNYPEVADAETGTW
;
A
#
# COMPACT_ATOMS: atom_id res chain seq x y z
N MET A 1 23.68 -7.78 -19.33
CA MET A 1 23.09 -7.17 -18.12
C MET A 1 22.47 -8.30 -17.32
N SER A 2 23.11 -8.74 -16.23
CA SER A 2 22.48 -9.72 -15.34
C SER A 2 21.32 -9.01 -14.64
N ALA A 3 20.09 -9.43 -14.90
CA ALA A 3 18.95 -8.96 -14.13
C ALA A 3 19.17 -9.44 -12.69
N SER A 4 19.56 -8.54 -11.79
CA SER A 4 19.57 -8.83 -10.36
C SER A 4 18.15 -9.29 -10.02
N THR A 5 18.03 -10.51 -9.52
CA THR A 5 16.80 -11.05 -8.96
C THR A 5 16.57 -10.40 -7.60
N GLN A 6 16.50 -9.07 -7.59
CA GLN A 6 16.39 -8.26 -6.39
C GLN A 6 14.99 -8.54 -5.83
N LYS A 7 14.92 -9.35 -4.77
CA LYS A 7 13.67 -9.56 -4.04
C LYS A 7 13.46 -8.37 -3.14
N MET A 8 12.23 -7.84 -3.12
CA MET A 8 11.85 -6.79 -2.18
C MET A 8 12.26 -7.17 -0.75
N PRO A 9 12.61 -6.18 0.09
CA PRO A 9 12.90 -6.42 1.50
C PRO A 9 11.70 -7.12 2.15
N ARG A 10 11.95 -8.02 3.11
CA ARG A 10 10.81 -8.70 3.76
C ARG A 10 9.98 -7.65 4.52
N PRO A 11 8.64 -7.76 4.56
CA PRO A 11 7.79 -6.80 5.28
C PRO A 11 8.08 -6.66 6.79
N ILE A 12 8.81 -7.63 7.35
CA ILE A 12 9.21 -7.70 8.77
C ILE A 12 10.58 -7.03 9.01
N SER A 13 11.20 -6.46 7.96
CA SER A 13 12.45 -5.71 8.09
C SER A 13 12.21 -4.42 8.87
N ARG A 14 13.23 -3.95 9.60
CA ARG A 14 13.13 -2.70 10.37
C ARG A 14 12.94 -1.47 9.47
N ASP A 15 13.47 -1.53 8.25
CA ASP A 15 13.55 -0.40 7.33
C ASP A 15 12.49 -0.49 6.21
N THR A 16 11.40 -1.23 6.43
CA THR A 16 10.30 -1.32 5.46
C THR A 16 9.12 -0.42 5.82
N PRO A 17 8.42 0.13 4.81
CA PRO A 17 7.18 0.86 5.05
C PRO A 17 6.20 -0.01 5.83
N LYS A 18 5.57 0.54 6.86
CA LYS A 18 4.52 -0.14 7.62
C LYS A 18 3.38 0.84 7.85
N PHE A 19 2.17 0.39 7.56
CA PHE A 19 0.97 1.16 7.90
C PHE A 19 0.47 0.76 9.28
N ASP A 20 0.16 1.77 10.10
CA ASP A 20 -0.53 1.64 11.38
C ASP A 20 -1.94 2.22 11.22
N SER A 21 -2.96 1.38 11.33
CA SER A 21 -4.35 1.80 11.19
C SER A 21 -4.83 2.69 12.34
N SER A 22 -4.04 2.86 13.41
CA SER A 22 -4.31 3.83 14.47
C SER A 22 -3.84 5.26 14.14
N GLU A 23 -3.03 5.41 13.09
CA GLU A 23 -2.56 6.69 12.54
C GLU A 23 -2.94 6.80 11.06
N PRO A 24 -4.25 6.85 10.74
CA PRO A 24 -4.75 6.82 9.37
C PRO A 24 -4.21 7.99 8.52
N GLU A 25 -3.86 9.13 9.12
CA GLU A 25 -3.21 10.27 8.45
C GLU A 25 -1.90 9.89 7.71
N ASN A 26 -1.24 8.81 8.14
CA ASN A 26 -0.02 8.30 7.52
C ASN A 26 -0.29 7.41 6.29
N LEU A 27 -1.56 7.15 5.94
CA LEU A 27 -1.93 6.26 4.84
C LEU A 27 -1.41 6.75 3.49
N HIS A 28 -1.53 8.04 3.18
CA HIS A 28 -0.97 8.62 1.95
C HIS A 28 0.55 8.44 1.88
N TYR A 29 1.23 8.70 3.00
CA TYR A 29 2.68 8.53 3.09
C TYR A 29 3.10 7.07 2.89
N PHE A 30 2.39 6.12 3.50
CA PHE A 30 2.61 4.69 3.30
C PHE A 30 2.40 4.26 1.85
N LEU A 31 1.30 4.68 1.22
CA LEU A 31 1.01 4.35 -0.19
C LEU A 31 2.10 4.89 -1.11
N GLY A 32 2.57 6.13 -0.89
CA GLY A 32 3.68 6.71 -1.65
C GLY A 32 4.98 5.92 -1.51
N GLN A 33 5.38 5.57 -0.28
CA GLN A 33 6.57 4.74 -0.05
C GLN A 33 6.49 3.37 -0.73
N MET A 34 5.30 2.77 -0.78
CA MET A 34 5.11 1.49 -1.48
C MET A 34 5.20 1.63 -2.99
N GLU A 35 4.73 2.74 -3.58
CA GLU A 35 4.89 3.02 -5.01
C GLU A 35 6.36 3.23 -5.40
N ASP A 36 7.12 3.99 -4.60
CA ASP A 36 8.55 4.15 -4.78
C ASP A 36 9.26 2.79 -4.72
N LEU A 37 8.91 1.96 -3.74
CA LEU A 37 9.47 0.62 -3.59
C LEU A 37 9.09 -0.32 -4.75
N PHE A 38 7.89 -0.19 -5.32
CA PHE A 38 7.53 -0.95 -6.52
C PHE A 38 8.32 -0.49 -7.74
N SER A 39 8.55 0.82 -7.88
CA SER A 39 9.37 1.41 -8.94
C SER A 39 10.82 0.92 -8.88
N ASP A 40 11.44 1.01 -7.70
CA ASP A 40 12.82 0.58 -7.44
C ASP A 40 13.07 -0.89 -7.78
N TYR A 41 12.04 -1.73 -7.62
CA TYR A 41 12.09 -3.17 -7.88
C TYR A 41 11.43 -3.57 -9.20
N SER A 42 11.06 -2.60 -10.04
CA SER A 42 10.44 -2.81 -11.36
C SER A 42 9.19 -3.71 -11.31
N ILE A 43 8.38 -3.57 -10.27
CA ILE A 43 7.13 -4.30 -10.12
C ILE A 43 6.05 -3.52 -10.87
N THR A 44 5.58 -4.08 -11.98
CA THR A 44 4.61 -3.42 -12.86
C THR A 44 3.24 -4.10 -12.86
N ASP A 45 3.16 -5.35 -12.42
CA ASP A 45 1.91 -6.11 -12.38
C ASP A 45 1.00 -5.64 -11.23
N ASP A 46 -0.25 -5.30 -11.57
CA ASP A 46 -1.20 -4.74 -10.61
C ASP A 46 -1.55 -5.73 -9.49
N ASP A 47 -1.73 -7.01 -9.83
CA ASP A 47 -2.05 -8.05 -8.84
C ASP A 47 -0.87 -8.30 -7.89
N GLU A 48 0.35 -8.29 -8.40
CA GLU A 48 1.56 -8.37 -7.60
C GLU A 48 1.69 -7.16 -6.65
N LYS A 49 1.45 -5.94 -7.13
CA LYS A 49 1.47 -4.72 -6.29
C LYS A 49 0.45 -4.82 -5.16
N LYS A 50 -0.80 -5.19 -5.45
CA LYS A 50 -1.86 -5.34 -4.44
C LYS A 50 -1.50 -6.38 -3.38
N LYS A 51 -1.02 -7.57 -3.80
CA LYS A 51 -0.57 -8.64 -2.88
C LYS A 51 0.60 -8.22 -2.00
N LYS A 52 1.51 -7.41 -2.53
CA LYS A 52 2.64 -6.88 -1.75
C LYS A 52 2.20 -5.77 -0.81
N LEU A 53 1.36 -4.85 -1.28
CA LEU A 53 0.85 -3.75 -0.47
C LEU A 53 0.25 -4.24 0.85
N VAL A 54 -0.69 -5.19 0.78
CA VAL A 54 -1.36 -5.72 1.97
C VAL A 54 -0.40 -6.46 2.92
N ARG A 55 0.68 -7.05 2.42
CA ARG A 55 1.69 -7.74 3.27
C ARG A 55 2.57 -6.79 4.07
N TYR A 56 2.61 -5.51 3.70
CA TYR A 56 3.37 -4.48 4.40
C TYR A 56 2.50 -3.71 5.41
N THR A 57 1.27 -4.15 5.64
CA THR A 57 0.41 -3.65 6.72
C THR A 57 0.47 -4.58 7.94
N GLY A 58 -0.28 -4.27 9.00
CA GLY A 58 -0.52 -5.21 10.09
C GLY A 58 -1.48 -6.34 9.68
N ALA A 59 -1.40 -7.50 10.33
CA ALA A 59 -2.21 -8.67 9.98
C ALA A 59 -3.73 -8.40 9.91
N HIS A 60 -4.23 -7.57 10.82
CA HIS A 60 -5.64 -7.17 10.81
C HIS A 60 -6.00 -6.36 9.55
N THR A 61 -5.20 -5.34 9.23
CA THR A 61 -5.38 -4.52 8.02
C THR A 61 -5.17 -5.32 6.74
N GLU A 62 -4.27 -6.31 6.74
CA GLU A 62 -4.10 -7.23 5.62
C GLU A 62 -5.41 -7.99 5.34
N GLU A 63 -6.03 -8.58 6.37
CA GLU A 63 -7.31 -9.30 6.25
C GLU A 63 -8.44 -8.36 5.78
N GLU A 64 -8.51 -7.14 6.32
CA GLU A 64 -9.50 -6.14 5.92
C GLU A 64 -9.35 -5.73 4.46
N TRP A 65 -8.11 -5.51 3.99
CA TRP A 65 -7.87 -5.04 2.63
C TRP A 65 -8.05 -6.13 1.57
N GLN A 66 -7.82 -7.40 1.94
CA GLN A 66 -8.01 -8.54 1.04
C GLN A 66 -9.48 -8.78 0.65
N VAL A 67 -10.44 -8.31 1.45
CA VAL A 67 -11.88 -8.46 1.16
C VAL A 67 -12.48 -7.24 0.44
N LEU A 68 -11.69 -6.21 0.18
CA LEU A 68 -12.17 -5.00 -0.51
C LEU A 68 -12.40 -5.25 -2.00
N GLU A 69 -13.31 -4.47 -2.57
CA GLU A 69 -13.44 -4.40 -4.03
C GLU A 69 -12.08 -4.06 -4.66
N LYS A 70 -11.83 -4.60 -5.86
CA LYS A 70 -10.59 -4.40 -6.61
C LYS A 70 -9.34 -5.02 -5.99
N TYR A 71 -9.47 -5.81 -4.91
CA TYR A 71 -8.38 -6.69 -4.51
C TYR A 71 -8.17 -7.79 -5.56
N ASP A 72 -9.20 -8.61 -5.81
CA ASP A 72 -9.21 -9.69 -6.81
C ASP A 72 -9.68 -9.21 -8.20
N GLY A 73 -9.00 -8.20 -8.74
CA GLY A 73 -9.23 -7.67 -10.08
C GLY A 73 -8.99 -6.16 -10.18
N GLY A 74 -9.18 -5.56 -11.35
CA GLY A 74 -8.90 -4.13 -11.55
C GLY A 74 -7.43 -3.74 -11.38
N THR A 75 -7.17 -2.46 -11.53
CA THR A 75 -5.82 -1.86 -11.45
C THR A 75 -5.40 -1.57 -10.01
N PHE A 76 -4.10 -1.42 -9.78
CA PHE A 76 -3.59 -1.01 -8.47
C PHE A 76 -4.12 0.39 -8.07
N THR A 77 -4.29 1.30 -9.03
CA THR A 77 -4.85 2.64 -8.80
C THR A 77 -6.28 2.57 -8.28
N GLU A 78 -7.16 1.77 -8.92
CA GLU A 78 -8.54 1.58 -8.44
C GLU A 78 -8.57 1.01 -7.01
N PHE A 79 -7.64 0.11 -6.69
CA PHE A 79 -7.55 -0.45 -5.34
C PHE A 79 -7.13 0.59 -4.29
N LYS A 80 -6.16 1.46 -4.60
CA LYS A 80 -5.80 2.59 -3.72
C LYS A 80 -7.00 3.50 -3.47
N ASP A 81 -7.80 3.79 -4.50
CA ASP A 81 -9.01 4.61 -4.35
C ASP A 81 -10.04 3.96 -3.41
N VAL A 82 -10.20 2.63 -3.48
CA VAL A 82 -11.07 1.88 -2.56
C VAL A 82 -10.52 1.93 -1.13
N ILE A 83 -9.21 1.76 -0.94
CA ILE A 83 -8.56 1.89 0.38
C ILE A 83 -8.83 3.28 0.95
N LEU A 84 -8.53 4.36 0.23
CA LEU A 84 -8.69 5.73 0.71
C LEU A 84 -10.15 6.05 1.09
N LYS A 85 -11.14 5.51 0.37
CA LYS A 85 -12.56 5.68 0.70
C LYS A 85 -12.98 5.01 2.01
N ASN A 86 -12.25 3.98 2.46
CA ASN A 86 -12.53 3.30 3.73
C ASN A 86 -11.94 4.02 4.94
N TYR A 87 -11.04 5.00 4.72
CA TYR A 87 -10.45 5.84 5.76
C TYR A 87 -10.81 7.32 5.50
N PRO A 88 -12.09 7.72 5.60
CA PRO A 88 -12.53 9.08 5.28
C PRO A 88 -11.87 10.16 6.16
N GLU A 89 -11.42 9.81 7.36
CA GLU A 89 -10.65 10.69 8.24
C GLU A 89 -9.33 11.18 7.62
N VAL A 90 -8.81 10.46 6.62
CA VAL A 90 -7.62 10.83 5.86
C VAL A 90 -7.94 11.92 4.84
N ALA A 91 -9.15 11.91 4.27
CA ALA A 91 -9.60 12.95 3.34
C ALA A 91 -9.82 14.29 4.04
N ASP A 92 -10.25 14.28 5.31
CA ASP A 92 -10.45 15.49 6.11
C ASP A 92 -9.12 16.14 6.53
N ALA A 93 -8.04 15.37 6.68
CA ALA A 93 -6.72 15.88 7.04
C ALA A 93 -6.05 16.74 5.94
N GLU A 94 -6.38 16.51 4.66
CA GLU A 94 -5.89 17.32 3.54
C GLU A 94 -6.69 18.63 3.34
N THR A 95 -7.88 18.75 3.92
CA THR A 95 -8.75 19.95 3.81
C THR A 95 -8.65 20.89 5.02
N GLY A 96 -7.49 20.88 5.69
CA GLY A 96 -7.15 21.79 6.78
C GLY A 96 -7.44 23.25 6.41
N THR A 97 -8.65 23.70 6.75
CA THR A 97 -9.04 25.10 6.77
C THR A 97 -8.36 25.68 8.00
N TRP A 98 -7.21 26.35 7.78
CA TRP A 98 -6.60 27.26 8.76
C TRP A 98 -7.25 28.64 8.64
#